data_AF-A0A1Q3MK64-F1
#
_entry.id   AF-A0A1Q3MK64-F1
#
_cell.length_a   1.000
_cell.length_b   1.000
_cell.length_c   1.000
_cell.angle_alpha   90.00
_cell.angle_beta   90.00
_cell.angle_gamma   90.00
#
_symmetry.space_group_name_H-M   'P 1'
#
loop_
_entity.id
_entity.type
_entity.pdbx_description
1 polymer ?
#
loop_
_entity_poly.entity_id
_entity_poly.type
_entity_poly.pdbx_seq_one_letter_code
_entity_poly.pdbx_strand_id
1 'polypeptide(L)'
;MNRTKTLLSLALIAQMSVSFAQKQTLFVGDKAPAIDVVAVKGKKPNLKDGKVHVVEFWATWCGPCRMSIPHLTELAKKYQGKITFTGVSVWERGENTLDQVKQFVKTMGDKMDYNVVADDSGGPMAKNWMTAAARTGIPSAFVVDKSGKIVWMGHPMQMDDILAKVTDGNFDMQQEVQRQKEEQEKAERSKTELQRLLDPYKEALQNRDPKAALVELDKITSAHPEYLEKVAILKFRLLMGQDTKAGFTYAKEMAQGPLKSNSVILLNFVLILLDDANQYKEHDYKLAIGISDQLAKVEKQYAYIAYSLKAQALFKDGNKAAAIAAQEEAVNLAKNNSKVPPQTVEEFEKKLAEYKAAS
;
A
#
# COMPACT_ATOMS: atom_id res chain seq x y z
N MET A 1 5.74 28.85 43.67
CA MET A 1 4.79 28.04 44.46
C MET A 1 3.53 27.86 43.63
N ASN A 2 3.19 26.60 43.31
CA ASN A 2 1.95 26.05 42.72
C ASN A 2 1.49 26.61 41.35
N ARG A 3 1.66 25.84 40.25
CA ARG A 3 0.79 24.71 39.78
C ARG A 3 -0.65 25.22 39.56
N THR A 4 -1.30 25.09 38.39
CA THR A 4 -1.70 23.80 37.80
C THR A 4 -2.35 23.98 36.40
N LYS A 5 -2.12 22.99 35.53
CA LYS A 5 -3.02 22.44 34.47
C LYS A 5 -3.13 23.14 33.11
N THR A 6 -2.15 22.84 32.26
CA THR A 6 -2.39 22.51 30.85
C THR A 6 -3.22 21.23 30.81
N LEU A 7 -4.46 21.29 30.30
CA LEU A 7 -5.25 20.13 29.89
C LEU A 7 -5.48 20.25 28.39
N LEU A 8 -4.58 19.65 27.63
CA LEU A 8 -4.76 19.36 26.22
C LEU A 8 -5.06 17.87 26.09
N SER A 9 -5.98 17.55 25.18
CA SER A 9 -6.25 16.25 24.56
C SER A 9 -6.87 15.14 25.44
N LEU A 10 -8.11 14.75 25.10
CA LEU A 10 -8.46 13.42 24.58
C LEU A 10 -9.99 13.26 24.54
N ALA A 11 -10.59 13.58 23.40
CA ALA A 11 -11.88 13.03 22.99
C ALA A 11 -12.08 13.23 21.48
N LEU A 12 -11.18 12.69 20.66
CA LEU A 12 -11.59 12.33 19.29
C LEU A 12 -12.25 10.96 19.41
N ILE A 13 -13.53 10.96 19.76
CA ILE A 13 -14.37 9.77 19.63
C ILE A 13 -14.42 9.48 18.14
N ALA A 14 -13.61 8.53 17.68
CA ALA A 14 -13.83 7.90 16.39
C ALA A 14 -15.18 7.19 16.50
N GLN A 15 -16.25 7.86 16.08
CA GLN A 15 -17.50 7.19 15.77
C GLN A 15 -17.19 6.20 14.66
N MET A 16 -16.93 4.94 15.03
CA MET A 16 -16.94 3.83 14.09
C MET A 16 -18.36 3.73 13.57
N SER A 17 -18.62 4.38 12.44
CA SER A 17 -19.75 4.02 11.60
C SER A 17 -19.64 2.53 11.35
N VAL A 18 -20.65 1.77 11.74
CA VAL A 18 -20.80 0.37 11.32
C VAL A 18 -20.89 0.42 9.79
N SER A 19 -19.77 0.22 9.11
CA SER A 19 -19.78 0.01 7.67
C SER A 19 -20.51 -1.30 7.45
N PHE A 20 -21.74 -1.23 6.94
CA PHE A 20 -22.36 -2.37 6.29
C PHE A 20 -21.36 -2.87 5.25
N ALA A 21 -20.79 -4.05 5.46
CA ALA A 21 -19.93 -4.68 4.48
C ALA A 21 -20.78 -4.87 3.22
N GLN A 22 -20.53 -4.07 2.19
CA GLN A 22 -21.25 -4.17 0.94
C GLN A 22 -20.93 -5.54 0.32
N LYS A 23 -21.95 -6.39 0.22
CA LYS A 23 -21.84 -7.76 -0.28
C LYS A 23 -21.39 -7.73 -1.75
N GLN A 24 -20.39 -8.53 -2.09
CA GLN A 24 -19.93 -8.70 -3.48
C GLN A 24 -21.07 -9.22 -4.37
N THR A 25 -21.18 -8.65 -5.57
CA THR A 25 -22.21 -8.98 -6.58
C THR A 25 -21.63 -9.30 -7.96
N LEU A 26 -20.32 -9.17 -8.15
CA LEU A 26 -19.62 -9.49 -9.39
C LEU A 26 -18.51 -10.52 -9.13
N PHE A 27 -18.50 -11.60 -9.90
CA PHE A 27 -17.58 -12.73 -9.71
C PHE A 27 -16.92 -13.16 -11.02
N VAL A 28 -15.87 -13.98 -10.91
CA VAL A 28 -15.34 -14.72 -12.06
C VAL A 28 -16.43 -15.63 -12.62
N GLY A 29 -16.57 -15.66 -13.95
CA GLY A 29 -17.61 -16.36 -14.70
C GLY A 29 -18.80 -15.45 -15.11
N ASP A 30 -18.98 -14.31 -14.44
CA ASP A 30 -20.03 -13.35 -14.78
C ASP A 30 -19.72 -12.60 -16.07
N LYS A 31 -20.76 -12.03 -16.68
CA LYS A 31 -20.56 -11.09 -17.78
C LYS A 31 -19.92 -9.82 -17.25
N ALA A 32 -18.88 -9.35 -17.94
CA ALA A 32 -18.25 -8.09 -17.62
C ALA A 32 -19.27 -6.94 -17.71
N PRO A 33 -19.29 -6.01 -16.73
CA PRO A 33 -20.15 -4.83 -16.80
C PRO A 33 -19.82 -3.97 -18.04
N ALA A 34 -20.74 -3.10 -18.43
CA ALA A 34 -20.49 -2.15 -19.51
C ALA A 34 -19.34 -1.19 -19.14
N ILE A 35 -18.62 -0.72 -20.15
CA ILE A 35 -17.58 0.29 -20.01
C ILE A 35 -18.19 1.64 -20.38
N ASP A 36 -18.34 2.51 -19.39
CA ASP A 36 -18.83 3.88 -19.54
C ASP A 36 -17.74 4.85 -19.05
N VAL A 37 -17.03 5.44 -20.01
CA VAL A 37 -15.77 6.15 -19.77
C VAL A 37 -15.52 7.23 -20.80
N VAL A 38 -14.62 8.15 -20.46
CA VAL A 38 -14.02 9.10 -21.40
C VAL A 38 -12.69 8.55 -21.90
N ALA A 39 -12.41 8.66 -23.21
CA ALA A 39 -11.12 8.24 -23.77
C ALA A 39 -10.05 9.30 -23.49
N VAL A 40 -8.87 8.87 -23.03
CA VAL A 40 -7.71 9.72 -22.77
C VAL A 40 -6.58 9.44 -23.77
N LYS A 41 -6.26 8.17 -24.01
CA LYS A 41 -5.29 7.71 -25.01
C LYS A 41 -5.84 6.47 -25.71
N GLY A 42 -5.69 6.40 -27.04
CA GLY A 42 -6.16 5.27 -27.82
C GLY A 42 -7.68 5.23 -27.96
N LYS A 43 -8.25 4.02 -28.01
CA LYS A 43 -9.68 3.79 -28.27
C LYS A 43 -10.40 3.32 -27.00
N LYS A 44 -11.69 3.66 -26.88
CA LYS A 44 -12.57 3.03 -25.88
C LYS A 44 -12.66 1.52 -26.18
N PRO A 45 -12.47 0.63 -25.19
CA PRO A 45 -12.59 -0.81 -25.42
C PRO A 45 -14.03 -1.21 -25.73
N ASN A 46 -14.19 -2.16 -26.65
CA ASN A 46 -15.45 -2.84 -26.90
C ASN A 46 -15.33 -4.29 -26.46
N LEU A 47 -15.89 -4.63 -25.30
CA LEU A 47 -15.82 -6.00 -24.76
C LEU A 47 -16.58 -7.05 -25.58
N LYS A 48 -17.28 -6.64 -26.65
CA LYS A 48 -18.06 -7.51 -27.54
C LYS A 48 -17.38 -7.73 -28.91
N ASP A 49 -16.12 -7.35 -29.06
CA ASP A 49 -15.36 -7.46 -30.32
C ASP A 49 -14.74 -8.86 -30.57
N GLY A 50 -15.02 -9.84 -29.71
CA GLY A 50 -14.50 -11.20 -29.82
C GLY A 50 -13.02 -11.34 -29.43
N LYS A 51 -12.42 -10.32 -28.80
CA LYS A 51 -11.06 -10.37 -28.25
C LYS A 51 -11.05 -10.58 -26.76
N VAL A 52 -9.90 -10.99 -26.24
CA VAL A 52 -9.64 -10.96 -24.79
C VAL A 52 -9.31 -9.50 -24.41
N HIS A 53 -9.82 -9.06 -23.27
CA HIS A 53 -9.57 -7.71 -22.75
C HIS A 53 -8.95 -7.78 -21.36
N VAL A 54 -7.99 -6.89 -21.10
CA VAL A 54 -7.52 -6.56 -19.76
C VAL A 54 -8.05 -5.18 -19.41
N VAL A 55 -8.80 -5.11 -18.31
CA VAL A 55 -9.33 -3.86 -17.75
C VAL A 55 -8.65 -3.64 -16.41
N GLU A 56 -7.72 -2.70 -16.33
CA GLU A 56 -6.95 -2.38 -15.13
C GLU A 56 -7.37 -1.04 -14.55
N PHE A 57 -7.51 -0.95 -13.23
CA PHE A 57 -8.01 0.19 -12.50
C PHE A 57 -6.88 0.84 -11.70
N TRP A 58 -6.66 2.13 -11.93
CA TRP A 58 -5.53 2.89 -11.39
C TRP A 58 -5.91 4.33 -11.06
N ALA A 59 -4.98 5.09 -10.46
CA ALA A 59 -5.10 6.53 -10.27
C ALA A 59 -3.75 7.23 -10.35
N THR A 60 -3.71 8.52 -10.71
CA THR A 60 -2.47 9.29 -10.87
C THR A 60 -1.62 9.38 -9.59
N TRP A 61 -2.29 9.38 -8.43
CA TRP A 61 -1.69 9.44 -7.09
C TRP A 61 -1.26 8.07 -6.54
N CYS A 62 -1.64 6.97 -7.21
CA CYS A 62 -1.40 5.62 -6.71
C CYS A 62 0.03 5.15 -7.04
N GLY A 63 0.92 5.17 -6.04
CA GLY A 63 2.30 4.70 -6.17
C GLY A 63 2.42 3.27 -6.72
N PRO A 64 1.74 2.26 -6.14
CA PRO A 64 1.76 0.89 -6.67
C PRO A 64 1.26 0.77 -8.12
N CYS A 65 0.25 1.54 -8.51
CA CYS A 65 -0.25 1.55 -9.89
C CYS A 65 0.82 2.04 -10.87
N ARG A 66 1.56 3.11 -10.51
CA ARG A 66 2.70 3.58 -11.32
C ARG A 66 3.77 2.52 -11.54
N MET A 67 3.89 1.55 -10.63
CA MET A 67 4.81 0.42 -10.77
C MET A 67 4.30 -0.66 -11.72
N SER A 68 2.99 -0.89 -11.79
CA SER A 68 2.39 -1.88 -12.69
C SER A 68 2.23 -1.39 -14.13
N ILE A 69 2.14 -0.08 -14.38
CA ILE A 69 1.96 0.50 -15.71
C ILE A 69 3.00 0.02 -16.75
N PRO A 70 4.33 0.04 -16.48
CA PRO A 70 5.31 -0.48 -17.44
C PRO A 70 5.11 -1.96 -17.77
N HIS A 71 4.73 -2.78 -16.79
CA HIS A 71 4.44 -4.19 -16.99
C HIS A 71 3.22 -4.42 -17.88
N LEU A 72 2.17 -3.61 -17.75
CA LEU A 72 1.03 -3.63 -18.68
C LEU A 72 1.43 -3.26 -20.10
N THR A 73 2.35 -2.32 -20.27
CA THR A 73 2.91 -1.99 -21.59
C THR A 73 3.68 -3.17 -22.19
N GLU A 74 4.50 -3.85 -21.40
CA GLU A 74 5.22 -5.06 -21.85
C GLU A 74 4.25 -6.16 -22.29
N LEU A 75 3.18 -6.39 -21.52
CA LEU A 75 2.14 -7.37 -21.85
C LEU A 75 1.32 -6.95 -23.08
N ALA A 76 0.99 -5.67 -23.21
CA ALA A 76 0.29 -5.14 -24.38
C ALA A 76 1.10 -5.35 -25.66
N LYS A 77 2.42 -5.18 -25.61
CA LYS A 77 3.33 -5.48 -26.72
C LYS A 77 3.42 -6.98 -26.99
N LYS A 78 3.62 -7.79 -25.94
CA LYS A 78 3.71 -9.26 -26.05
C LYS A 78 2.47 -9.89 -26.68
N TYR A 79 1.28 -9.38 -26.34
CA TYR A 79 -0.01 -9.92 -26.80
C TYR A 79 -0.67 -9.05 -27.88
N GLN A 80 0.10 -8.23 -28.58
CA GLN A 80 -0.41 -7.34 -29.63
C GLN A 80 -1.26 -8.11 -30.65
N GLY A 81 -2.45 -7.58 -30.94
CA GLY A 81 -3.41 -8.20 -31.85
C GLY A 81 -4.26 -9.33 -31.24
N LYS A 82 -3.84 -9.91 -30.10
CA LYS A 82 -4.57 -10.98 -29.40
C LYS A 82 -5.39 -10.47 -28.21
N ILE A 83 -4.83 -9.54 -27.43
CA ILE A 83 -5.44 -9.00 -26.22
C ILE A 83 -5.48 -7.47 -26.31
N THR A 84 -6.60 -6.88 -25.91
CA THR A 84 -6.76 -5.43 -25.78
C THR A 84 -6.53 -5.01 -24.33
N PHE A 85 -5.54 -4.16 -24.07
CA PHE A 85 -5.27 -3.61 -22.73
C PHE A 85 -5.88 -2.23 -22.59
N THR A 86 -6.59 -2.00 -21.48
CA THR A 86 -7.17 -0.71 -21.11
C THR A 86 -6.92 -0.40 -19.65
N GLY A 87 -6.26 0.72 -19.37
CA GLY A 87 -6.19 1.31 -18.04
C GLY A 87 -7.35 2.29 -17.82
N VAL A 88 -8.10 2.10 -16.76
CA VAL A 88 -9.23 2.92 -16.31
C VAL A 88 -8.78 3.73 -15.09
N SER A 89 -8.62 5.03 -15.25
CA SER A 89 -8.41 5.93 -14.12
C SER A 89 -9.70 6.03 -13.31
N VAL A 90 -9.61 5.73 -12.02
CA VAL A 90 -10.70 5.80 -11.02
C VAL A 90 -10.20 6.47 -9.75
N TRP A 91 -11.12 7.00 -8.93
CA TRP A 91 -10.81 7.57 -7.62
C TRP A 91 -9.73 8.66 -7.65
N GLU A 92 -9.63 9.42 -8.74
CA GLU A 92 -8.82 10.63 -8.78
C GLU A 92 -9.26 11.63 -7.69
N ARG A 93 -8.32 12.47 -7.24
CA ARG A 93 -8.53 13.38 -6.10
C ARG A 93 -8.40 14.83 -6.56
N GLY A 94 -9.26 15.70 -6.03
CA GLY A 94 -9.25 17.13 -6.32
C GLY A 94 -10.14 17.51 -7.50
N GLU A 95 -9.94 18.73 -8.00
CA GLU A 95 -10.66 19.29 -9.15
C GLU A 95 -9.92 19.01 -10.46
N ASN A 96 -10.63 19.09 -11.59
CA ASN A 96 -10.07 18.92 -12.95
C ASN A 96 -9.32 17.58 -13.15
N THR A 97 -9.85 16.51 -12.54
CA THR A 97 -9.24 15.18 -12.52
C THR A 97 -8.93 14.64 -13.92
N LEU A 98 -9.79 14.86 -14.91
CA LEU A 98 -9.56 14.43 -16.29
C LEU A 98 -8.27 15.04 -16.89
N ASP A 99 -7.99 16.32 -16.63
CA ASP A 99 -6.80 16.98 -17.16
C ASP A 99 -5.53 16.53 -16.42
N GLN A 100 -5.62 16.24 -15.12
CA GLN A 100 -4.55 15.60 -14.38
C GLN A 100 -4.20 14.23 -14.97
N VAL A 101 -5.21 13.43 -15.32
CA VAL A 101 -5.03 12.12 -15.97
C VAL A 101 -4.37 12.28 -17.33
N LYS A 102 -4.84 13.21 -18.19
CA LYS A 102 -4.22 13.49 -19.50
C LYS A 102 -2.75 13.88 -19.35
N GLN A 103 -2.43 14.77 -18.42
CA GLN A 103 -1.06 15.24 -18.19
C GLN A 103 -0.17 14.11 -17.65
N PHE A 104 -0.70 13.27 -16.76
CA PHE A 104 0.00 12.11 -16.24
C PHE A 104 0.31 11.10 -17.36
N VAL A 105 -0.67 10.75 -18.19
CA VAL A 105 -0.50 9.83 -19.32
C VAL A 105 0.55 10.37 -20.30
N LYS A 106 0.53 11.68 -20.59
CA LYS A 106 1.56 12.34 -21.40
C LYS A 106 2.95 12.22 -20.78
N THR A 107 3.06 12.39 -19.47
CA THR A 107 4.34 12.29 -18.73
C THR A 107 4.89 10.87 -18.70
N MET A 108 4.00 9.86 -18.62
CA MET A 108 4.40 8.46 -18.66
C MET A 108 4.94 8.05 -20.04
N GLY A 109 4.51 8.71 -21.12
CA GLY A 109 4.99 8.46 -22.47
C GLY A 109 4.91 6.99 -22.85
N ASP A 110 6.03 6.44 -23.34
CA ASP A 110 6.13 5.04 -23.79
C ASP A 110 6.02 4.00 -22.66
N LYS A 111 6.08 4.43 -21.39
CA LYS A 111 5.86 3.52 -20.26
C LYS A 111 4.40 3.13 -20.11
N MET A 112 3.46 3.89 -20.68
CA MET A 112 2.02 3.64 -20.65
C MET A 112 1.47 3.51 -22.08
N ASP A 113 1.91 2.47 -22.77
CA ASP A 113 1.63 2.26 -24.19
C ASP A 113 0.51 1.24 -24.44
N TYR A 114 -0.69 1.64 -24.05
CA TYR A 114 -1.95 0.92 -24.24
C TYR A 114 -3.13 1.91 -24.16
N ASN A 115 -4.37 1.44 -24.29
CA ASN A 115 -5.53 2.32 -24.21
C ASN A 115 -5.71 2.86 -22.79
N VAL A 116 -6.03 4.14 -22.66
CA VAL A 116 -6.29 4.78 -21.36
C VAL A 116 -7.62 5.51 -21.43
N VAL A 117 -8.44 5.26 -20.42
CA VAL A 117 -9.77 5.86 -20.24
C VAL A 117 -9.91 6.37 -18.81
N ALA A 118 -10.85 7.29 -18.59
CA ALA A 118 -11.12 7.87 -17.28
C ALA A 118 -12.61 7.72 -16.91
N ASP A 119 -12.84 7.40 -15.63
CA ASP A 119 -14.15 7.33 -14.99
C ASP A 119 -14.60 8.73 -14.55
N ASP A 120 -14.92 9.57 -15.54
CA ASP A 120 -15.29 10.99 -15.38
C ASP A 120 -16.79 11.16 -15.03
N SER A 121 -17.62 10.18 -15.39
CA SER A 121 -19.09 10.25 -15.36
C SER A 121 -19.75 9.81 -14.04
N GLY A 122 -19.21 10.22 -12.89
CA GLY A 122 -19.84 9.96 -11.58
C GLY A 122 -19.51 8.59 -10.96
N GLY A 123 -18.38 8.00 -11.35
CA GLY A 123 -17.86 6.75 -10.79
C GLY A 123 -18.52 5.42 -11.24
N PRO A 124 -19.20 5.30 -12.40
CA PRO A 124 -19.83 4.04 -12.80
C PRO A 124 -18.82 2.90 -12.95
N MET A 125 -17.58 3.16 -13.38
CA MET A 125 -16.57 2.11 -13.46
C MET A 125 -16.17 1.64 -12.07
N ALA A 126 -15.86 2.57 -11.16
CA ALA A 126 -15.60 2.25 -9.76
C ALA A 126 -16.77 1.47 -9.11
N LYS A 127 -18.02 1.87 -9.36
CA LYS A 127 -19.19 1.22 -8.77
C LYS A 127 -19.45 -0.18 -9.36
N ASN A 128 -19.54 -0.27 -10.69
CA ASN A 128 -20.03 -1.46 -11.37
C ASN A 128 -18.96 -2.56 -11.49
N TRP A 129 -17.69 -2.19 -11.43
CA TRP A 129 -16.59 -3.14 -11.44
C TRP A 129 -15.98 -3.31 -10.05
N MET A 130 -15.41 -2.25 -9.49
CA MET A 130 -14.60 -2.36 -8.26
C MET A 130 -15.47 -2.67 -7.04
N THR A 131 -16.47 -1.83 -6.74
CA THR A 131 -17.37 -2.03 -5.59
C THR A 131 -18.17 -3.31 -5.75
N ALA A 132 -18.72 -3.57 -6.94
CA ALA A 132 -19.46 -4.81 -7.22
C ALA A 132 -18.60 -6.07 -7.02
N ALA A 133 -17.31 -6.01 -7.33
CA ALA A 133 -16.34 -7.09 -7.09
C ALA A 133 -15.70 -7.07 -5.68
N ALA A 134 -16.22 -6.24 -4.76
CA ALA A 134 -15.63 -5.99 -3.43
C ALA A 134 -14.13 -5.63 -3.45
N ARG A 135 -13.66 -4.98 -4.51
CA ARG A 135 -12.30 -4.48 -4.65
C ARG A 135 -12.21 -3.07 -4.05
N THR A 136 -11.59 -2.98 -2.88
CA THR A 136 -11.45 -1.73 -2.11
C THR A 136 -10.11 -1.01 -2.33
N GLY A 137 -9.28 -1.50 -3.26
CA GLY A 137 -7.95 -0.96 -3.50
C GLY A 137 -7.51 -1.08 -4.96
N ILE A 138 -6.62 -0.18 -5.35
CA ILE A 138 -5.94 -0.15 -6.65
C ILE A 138 -4.41 -0.36 -6.45
N PRO A 139 -3.70 -0.96 -7.42
CA PRO A 139 -4.23 -1.38 -8.72
C PRO A 139 -5.04 -2.68 -8.65
N SER A 140 -6.01 -2.81 -9.53
CA SER A 140 -6.80 -4.03 -9.69
C SER A 140 -7.08 -4.27 -11.16
N ALA A 141 -6.91 -5.50 -11.63
CA ALA A 141 -7.11 -5.86 -13.03
C ALA A 141 -8.15 -6.98 -13.17
N PHE A 142 -8.84 -6.96 -14.30
CA PHE A 142 -9.82 -7.95 -14.71
C PHE A 142 -9.42 -8.46 -16.10
N VAL A 143 -9.41 -9.77 -16.28
CA VAL A 143 -9.28 -10.40 -17.60
C VAL A 143 -10.67 -10.82 -18.05
N VAL A 144 -11.05 -10.41 -19.26
CA VAL A 144 -12.33 -10.71 -19.88
C VAL A 144 -12.08 -11.52 -21.14
N ASP A 145 -12.72 -12.67 -21.29
CA ASP A 145 -12.57 -13.51 -22.48
C ASP A 145 -13.32 -12.97 -23.72
N LYS A 146 -13.17 -13.68 -24.84
CA LYS A 146 -13.81 -13.37 -26.12
C LYS A 146 -15.34 -13.39 -26.08
N SER A 147 -15.95 -14.02 -25.06
CA SER A 147 -17.41 -14.06 -24.87
C SER A 147 -17.92 -12.91 -24.00
N GLY A 148 -17.02 -12.08 -23.48
CA GLY A 148 -17.35 -10.97 -22.57
C GLY A 148 -17.51 -11.42 -21.12
N LYS A 149 -17.00 -12.60 -20.73
CA LYS A 149 -17.02 -13.07 -19.34
C LYS A 149 -15.74 -12.75 -18.61
N ILE A 150 -15.84 -12.39 -17.33
CA ILE A 150 -14.68 -12.21 -16.45
C ILE A 150 -14.09 -13.59 -16.19
N VAL A 151 -12.83 -13.80 -16.57
CA VAL A 151 -12.13 -15.07 -16.35
C VAL A 151 -11.14 -14.97 -15.20
N TRP A 152 -10.76 -13.76 -14.79
CA TRP A 152 -9.87 -13.55 -13.67
C TRP A 152 -9.98 -12.12 -13.13
N MET A 153 -9.72 -11.95 -11.83
CA MET A 153 -9.64 -10.65 -11.16
C MET A 153 -8.47 -10.67 -10.16
N GLY A 154 -7.68 -9.61 -10.06
CA GLY A 154 -6.56 -9.61 -9.12
C GLY A 154 -5.61 -8.42 -9.26
N HIS A 155 -4.39 -8.56 -8.73
CA HIS A 155 -3.36 -7.54 -8.90
C HIS A 155 -2.67 -7.68 -10.27
N PRO A 156 -2.48 -6.62 -11.07
CA PRO A 156 -1.98 -6.73 -12.44
C PRO A 156 -0.65 -7.46 -12.61
N MET A 157 0.22 -7.46 -11.60
CA MET A 157 1.49 -8.19 -11.62
C MET A 157 1.36 -9.72 -11.49
N GLN A 158 0.14 -10.25 -11.38
CA GLN A 158 -0.13 -11.68 -11.16
C GLN A 158 -0.86 -12.34 -12.34
N MET A 159 -1.02 -11.64 -13.46
CA MET A 159 -1.89 -12.09 -14.55
C MET A 159 -1.16 -12.76 -15.71
N ASP A 160 0.17 -12.74 -15.79
CA ASP A 160 0.95 -13.29 -16.91
C ASP A 160 0.54 -14.70 -17.31
N ASP A 161 0.48 -15.61 -16.33
CA ASP A 161 0.12 -17.02 -16.53
C ASP A 161 -1.34 -17.17 -16.95
N ILE A 162 -2.22 -16.31 -16.44
CA ILE A 162 -3.63 -16.29 -16.80
C ILE A 162 -3.78 -15.87 -18.25
N LEU A 163 -3.10 -14.79 -18.66
CA LEU A 163 -3.14 -14.32 -20.04
C LEU A 163 -2.64 -15.40 -21.00
N ALA A 164 -1.54 -16.09 -20.66
CA ALA A 164 -1.01 -17.19 -21.46
C ALA A 164 -2.04 -18.33 -21.61
N LYS A 165 -2.61 -18.81 -20.49
CA LYS A 165 -3.62 -19.88 -20.49
C LYS A 165 -4.85 -19.50 -21.33
N VAL A 166 -5.35 -18.28 -21.18
CA VAL A 166 -6.52 -17.78 -21.91
C VAL A 166 -6.24 -17.66 -23.40
N THR A 167 -5.05 -17.19 -23.79
CA THR A 167 -4.71 -17.06 -25.22
C THR A 167 -4.45 -18.39 -25.90
N ASP A 168 -3.87 -19.35 -25.17
CA ASP A 168 -3.49 -20.66 -25.71
C ASP A 168 -4.65 -21.66 -25.70
N GLY A 169 -5.81 -21.27 -25.16
CA GLY A 169 -7.00 -22.13 -25.06
C GLY A 169 -6.94 -23.18 -23.94
N ASN A 170 -5.93 -23.08 -23.06
CA ASN A 170 -5.69 -23.99 -21.95
C ASN A 170 -6.26 -23.47 -20.61
N PHE A 171 -7.21 -22.54 -20.66
CA PHE A 171 -7.80 -21.94 -19.47
C PHE A 171 -9.00 -22.76 -18.96
N ASP A 172 -8.90 -23.27 -17.74
CA ASP A 172 -10.01 -23.93 -17.04
C ASP A 172 -10.79 -22.91 -16.21
N MET A 173 -11.95 -22.50 -16.71
CA MET A 173 -12.85 -21.57 -16.03
C MET A 173 -13.36 -22.13 -14.70
N GLN A 174 -13.68 -23.42 -14.62
CA GLN A 174 -14.26 -23.98 -13.40
C GLN A 174 -13.21 -24.04 -12.30
N GLN A 175 -11.98 -24.43 -12.65
CA GLN A 175 -10.85 -24.39 -11.74
C GLN A 175 -10.58 -22.96 -11.23
N GLU A 176 -10.58 -21.97 -12.11
CA GLU A 176 -10.27 -20.58 -11.72
C GLU A 176 -11.40 -19.95 -10.88
N VAL A 177 -12.67 -20.21 -11.22
CA VAL A 177 -13.82 -19.83 -10.38
C VAL A 177 -13.67 -20.40 -8.98
N GLN A 178 -13.36 -21.70 -8.87
CA GLN A 178 -13.18 -22.36 -7.58
C GLN A 178 -11.99 -21.77 -6.81
N ARG A 179 -10.85 -21.56 -7.46
CA ARG A 179 -9.64 -20.97 -6.86
C ARG A 179 -9.91 -19.58 -6.29
N GLN A 180 -10.53 -18.69 -7.06
CA GLN A 180 -10.83 -17.31 -6.63
C GLN A 180 -11.85 -17.29 -5.50
N LYS A 181 -12.86 -18.17 -5.57
CA LYS A 181 -13.84 -18.33 -4.49
C LYS A 181 -13.16 -18.79 -3.20
N GLU A 182 -12.28 -19.79 -3.26
CA GLU A 182 -11.53 -20.28 -2.09
C GLU A 182 -10.60 -19.21 -1.51
N GLU A 183 -9.88 -18.45 -2.35
CA GLU A 183 -9.04 -17.35 -1.91
C GLU A 183 -9.83 -16.24 -1.23
N GLN A 184 -10.98 -15.87 -1.81
CA GLN A 184 -11.86 -14.88 -1.23
C GLN A 184 -12.46 -15.36 0.09
N GLU A 185 -12.98 -16.58 0.15
CA GLU A 185 -13.50 -17.16 1.38
C GLU A 185 -12.41 -17.27 2.45
N LYS A 186 -11.18 -17.65 2.08
CA LYS A 186 -10.03 -17.68 2.98
C LYS A 186 -9.69 -16.27 3.49
N ALA A 187 -9.66 -15.27 2.62
CA ALA A 187 -9.39 -13.89 3.01
C ALA A 187 -10.48 -13.34 3.96
N GLU A 188 -11.75 -13.60 3.69
CA GLU A 188 -12.85 -13.15 4.53
C GLU A 188 -12.91 -13.92 5.86
N ARG A 189 -12.66 -15.24 5.85
CA ARG A 189 -12.51 -16.05 7.07
C ARG A 189 -11.37 -15.52 7.92
N SER A 190 -10.20 -15.30 7.33
CA SER A 190 -9.03 -14.78 8.03
C SER A 190 -9.27 -13.37 8.59
N LYS A 191 -9.94 -12.50 7.83
CA LYS A 191 -10.33 -11.17 8.31
C LYS A 191 -11.30 -11.23 9.48
N THR A 192 -12.33 -12.09 9.38
CA THR A 192 -13.32 -12.29 10.45
C THR A 192 -12.70 -12.90 11.70
N GLU A 193 -11.84 -13.90 11.52
CA GLU A 193 -11.11 -14.54 12.60
C GLU A 193 -10.18 -13.55 13.30
N LEU A 194 -9.33 -12.83 12.56
CA LEU A 194 -8.45 -11.82 13.14
C LEU A 194 -9.24 -10.73 13.87
N GLN A 195 -10.39 -10.33 13.32
CA GLN A 195 -11.26 -9.35 13.97
C GLN A 195 -11.75 -9.89 15.33
N ARG A 196 -12.24 -11.13 15.38
CA ARG A 196 -12.68 -11.78 16.62
C ARG A 196 -11.53 -11.94 17.62
N LEU A 197 -10.35 -12.33 17.14
CA LEU A 197 -9.14 -12.47 17.94
C LEU A 197 -8.69 -11.14 18.55
N LEU A 198 -8.94 -10.02 17.86
CA LEU A 198 -8.63 -8.68 18.35
C LEU A 198 -9.70 -8.10 19.29
N ASP A 199 -10.86 -8.73 19.47
CA ASP A 199 -11.92 -8.19 20.33
C ASP A 199 -11.48 -8.08 21.80
N PRO A 200 -10.86 -9.10 22.44
CA PRO A 200 -10.32 -8.96 23.79
C PRO A 200 -9.23 -7.89 23.92
N TYR A 201 -8.38 -7.75 22.89
CA TYR A 201 -7.39 -6.67 22.82
C TYR A 201 -8.07 -5.29 22.82
N LYS A 202 -9.12 -5.11 22.03
CA LYS A 202 -9.89 -3.85 21.97
C LYS A 202 -10.61 -3.57 23.29
N GLU A 203 -11.19 -4.57 23.92
CA GLU A 203 -11.82 -4.45 25.24
C GLU A 203 -10.80 -4.01 26.31
N ALA A 204 -9.61 -4.61 26.33
CA ALA A 204 -8.53 -4.20 27.23
C ALA A 204 -8.13 -2.73 27.02
N LEU A 205 -8.04 -2.26 25.77
CA LEU A 205 -7.79 -0.85 25.47
C LEU A 205 -8.92 0.07 25.97
N GLN A 206 -10.18 -0.31 25.79
CA GLN A 206 -11.34 0.44 26.29
C GLN A 206 -11.32 0.57 27.81
N ASN A 207 -10.90 -0.50 28.49
CA ASN A 207 -10.71 -0.53 29.94
C ASN A 207 -9.42 0.16 30.41
N ARG A 208 -8.65 0.76 29.50
CA ARG A 208 -7.36 1.42 29.76
C ARG A 208 -6.35 0.48 30.43
N ASP A 209 -6.38 -0.80 30.07
CA ASP A 209 -5.44 -1.82 30.54
C ASP A 209 -4.48 -2.25 29.40
N PRO A 210 -3.41 -1.46 29.15
CA PRO A 210 -2.44 -1.77 28.12
C PRO A 210 -1.62 -3.05 28.41
N LYS A 211 -1.56 -3.51 29.67
CA LYS A 211 -0.88 -4.76 30.01
C LYS A 211 -1.72 -5.96 29.61
N ALA A 212 -3.02 -5.94 29.90
CA ALA A 212 -3.95 -6.95 29.40
C ALA A 212 -3.97 -6.96 27.86
N ALA A 213 -3.97 -5.78 27.22
CA ALA A 213 -3.93 -5.66 25.77
C ALA A 213 -2.66 -6.32 25.16
N LEU A 214 -1.49 -6.17 25.79
CA LEU A 214 -0.26 -6.87 25.37
C LEU A 214 -0.41 -8.39 25.47
N VAL A 215 -0.97 -8.89 26.57
CA VAL A 215 -1.22 -10.33 26.77
C VAL A 215 -2.14 -10.89 25.68
N GLU A 216 -3.18 -10.15 25.28
CA GLU A 216 -4.07 -10.59 24.20
C GLU A 216 -3.35 -10.65 22.84
N LEU A 217 -2.48 -9.68 22.52
CA LEU A 217 -1.67 -9.75 21.29
C LEU A 217 -0.69 -10.94 21.30
N ASP A 218 -0.11 -11.27 22.46
CA ASP A 218 0.77 -12.42 22.62
C ASP A 218 0.03 -13.74 22.39
N LYS A 219 -1.19 -13.86 22.91
CA LYS A 219 -2.07 -15.01 22.67
C LYS A 219 -2.36 -15.20 21.19
N ILE A 220 -2.65 -14.11 20.45
CA ILE A 220 -2.87 -14.17 19.00
C ILE A 220 -1.65 -14.75 18.30
N THR A 221 -0.47 -14.18 18.50
CA THR A 221 0.73 -14.65 17.77
C THR A 221 1.22 -16.03 18.21
N SER A 222 0.91 -16.45 19.43
CA SER A 222 1.27 -17.79 19.92
C SER A 222 0.35 -18.86 19.35
N ALA A 223 -0.95 -18.59 19.24
CA ALA A 223 -1.92 -19.51 18.67
C ALA A 223 -1.98 -19.45 17.13
N HIS A 224 -1.69 -18.29 16.55
CA HIS A 224 -1.78 -17.97 15.13
C HIS A 224 -0.56 -17.17 14.64
N PRO A 225 0.61 -17.82 14.48
CA PRO A 225 1.85 -17.16 14.05
C PRO A 225 1.71 -16.41 12.72
N GLU A 226 0.80 -16.82 11.84
CA GLU A 226 0.48 -16.18 10.56
C GLU A 226 -0.04 -14.74 10.72
N TYR A 227 -0.56 -14.38 11.90
CA TYR A 227 -1.03 -13.02 12.19
C TYR A 227 0.06 -12.09 12.72
N LEU A 228 1.30 -12.57 12.89
CA LEU A 228 2.41 -11.75 13.40
C LEU A 228 2.55 -10.42 12.66
N GLU A 229 2.58 -10.44 11.33
CA GLU A 229 2.71 -9.20 10.53
C GLU A 229 1.54 -8.23 10.73
N LYS A 230 0.35 -8.76 11.00
CA LYS A 230 -0.87 -7.97 11.19
C LYS A 230 -0.90 -7.26 12.54
N VAL A 231 -0.25 -7.82 13.56
CA VAL A 231 -0.33 -7.32 14.94
C VAL A 231 0.98 -6.75 15.47
N ALA A 232 2.12 -6.95 14.78
CA ALA A 232 3.43 -6.54 15.25
C ALA A 232 3.52 -5.04 15.60
N ILE A 233 2.95 -4.18 14.77
CA ILE A 233 2.95 -2.73 15.03
C ILE A 233 2.04 -2.35 16.20
N LEU A 234 0.94 -3.08 16.42
CA LEU A 234 0.07 -2.86 17.59
C LEU A 234 0.83 -3.16 18.88
N LYS A 235 1.51 -4.31 18.92
CA LYS A 235 2.33 -4.73 20.07
C LYS A 235 3.47 -3.75 20.32
N PHE A 236 4.17 -3.33 19.27
CA PHE A 236 5.27 -2.39 19.40
C PHE A 236 4.82 -1.05 20.00
N ARG A 237 3.72 -0.46 19.53
CA ARG A 237 3.18 0.80 20.08
C ARG A 237 2.80 0.68 21.55
N LEU A 238 2.17 -0.43 21.94
CA LEU A 238 1.84 -0.69 23.34
C LEU A 238 3.09 -0.80 24.21
N LEU A 239 4.09 -1.56 23.78
CA LEU A 239 5.35 -1.67 24.50
C LEU A 239 6.02 -0.32 24.66
N MET A 240 6.14 0.47 23.58
CA MET A 240 6.74 1.80 23.62
C MET A 240 6.07 2.73 24.64
N GLY A 241 4.74 2.64 24.79
CA GLY A 241 3.97 3.40 25.78
C GLY A 241 4.01 2.87 27.22
N GLN A 242 4.37 1.60 27.44
CA GLN A 242 4.41 0.97 28.76
C GLN A 242 5.83 0.84 29.32
N ASP A 243 6.70 0.21 28.54
CA ASP A 243 8.11 -0.04 28.81
C ASP A 243 8.89 0.12 27.51
N THR A 244 9.47 1.30 27.34
CA THR A 244 10.17 1.68 26.12
C THR A 244 11.38 0.77 25.84
N LYS A 245 12.05 0.24 26.86
CA LYS A 245 13.16 -0.72 26.68
C LYS A 245 12.66 -2.05 26.14
N ALA A 246 11.53 -2.55 26.66
CA ALA A 246 10.89 -3.74 26.11
C ALA A 246 10.46 -3.52 24.65
N GLY A 247 10.00 -2.30 24.31
CA GLY A 247 9.73 -1.88 22.94
C GLY A 247 10.96 -1.98 22.04
N PHE A 248 12.10 -1.44 22.46
CA PHE A 248 13.36 -1.52 21.71
C PHE A 248 13.81 -2.96 21.48
N THR A 249 13.78 -3.79 22.53
CA THR A 249 14.11 -5.23 22.41
C THR A 249 13.20 -5.91 21.39
N TYR A 250 11.89 -5.69 21.47
CA TYR A 250 10.92 -6.27 20.54
C TYR A 250 11.17 -5.84 19.09
N ALA A 251 11.34 -4.53 18.83
CA ALA A 251 11.60 -4.04 17.48
C ALA A 251 12.89 -4.60 16.91
N LYS A 252 13.95 -4.71 17.73
CA LYS A 252 15.23 -5.33 17.33
C LYS A 252 15.06 -6.79 16.96
N GLU A 253 14.43 -7.59 17.81
CA GLU A 253 14.22 -9.03 17.57
C GLU A 253 13.38 -9.27 16.31
N MET A 254 12.30 -8.50 16.13
CA MET A 254 11.44 -8.62 14.95
C MET A 254 12.16 -8.20 13.67
N ALA A 255 12.89 -7.08 13.70
CA ALA A 255 13.65 -6.61 12.57
C ALA A 255 14.80 -7.56 12.20
N GLN A 256 15.42 -8.24 13.16
CA GLN A 256 16.52 -9.17 12.87
C GLN A 256 16.05 -10.60 12.55
N GLY A 257 14.85 -10.97 13.02
CA GLY A 257 14.27 -12.30 12.87
C GLY A 257 13.13 -12.34 11.85
N PRO A 258 11.88 -12.61 12.28
CA PRO A 258 10.80 -12.98 11.39
C PRO A 258 10.35 -11.87 10.43
N LEU A 259 10.56 -10.59 10.77
CA LEU A 259 10.08 -9.45 9.98
C LEU A 259 11.21 -8.75 9.21
N LYS A 260 12.37 -9.41 9.08
CA LYS A 260 13.58 -8.82 8.50
C LYS A 260 13.47 -8.38 7.04
N SER A 261 12.52 -8.93 6.31
CA SER A 261 12.29 -8.61 4.89
C SER A 261 10.99 -7.83 4.66
N ASN A 262 10.26 -7.44 5.72
CA ASN A 262 9.00 -6.74 5.60
C ASN A 262 9.23 -5.21 5.65
N SER A 263 9.41 -4.58 4.48
CA SER A 263 9.75 -3.16 4.37
C SER A 263 8.74 -2.23 5.04
N VAL A 264 7.44 -2.56 5.00
CA VAL A 264 6.38 -1.79 5.64
C VAL A 264 6.52 -1.79 7.16
N ILE A 265 6.78 -2.94 7.77
CA ILE A 265 6.94 -3.06 9.22
C ILE A 265 8.23 -2.38 9.68
N LEU A 266 9.34 -2.60 8.97
CA LEU A 266 10.63 -1.93 9.27
C LEU A 266 10.49 -0.41 9.23
N LEU A 267 9.80 0.14 8.22
CA LEU A 267 9.50 1.57 8.13
C LEU A 267 8.71 2.06 9.34
N ASN A 268 7.66 1.34 9.74
CA ASN A 268 6.84 1.72 10.90
C ASN A 268 7.64 1.67 12.21
N PHE A 269 8.54 0.70 12.38
CA PHE A 269 9.44 0.67 13.54
C PHE A 269 10.29 1.93 13.62
N VAL A 270 10.96 2.31 12.52
CA VAL A 270 11.80 3.52 12.49
C VAL A 270 10.97 4.78 12.77
N LEU A 271 9.81 4.93 12.14
CA LEU A 271 8.94 6.10 12.35
C LEU A 271 8.52 6.26 13.81
N ILE A 272 8.14 5.16 14.47
CA ILE A 272 7.75 5.19 15.89
C ILE A 272 8.97 5.46 16.80
N LEU A 273 10.15 4.90 16.49
CA LEU A 273 11.39 5.17 17.25
C LEU A 273 11.84 6.63 17.16
N LEU A 274 11.46 7.33 16.08
CA LEU A 274 11.79 8.73 15.82
C LEU A 274 10.66 9.72 16.16
N ASP A 275 9.54 9.22 16.68
CA ASP A 275 8.36 10.03 16.95
C ASP A 275 8.50 10.84 18.25
N ASP A 276 8.80 12.13 18.10
CA ASP A 276 8.90 13.06 19.22
C ASP A 276 7.54 13.44 19.82
N ALA A 277 6.43 13.23 19.10
CA ALA A 277 5.11 13.66 19.54
C ALA A 277 4.58 12.82 20.71
N ASN A 278 4.99 11.55 20.78
CA ASN A 278 4.55 10.62 21.82
C ASN A 278 5.40 10.69 23.12
N GLN A 279 6.40 11.58 23.18
CA GLN A 279 7.23 11.85 24.37
C GLN A 279 7.65 10.58 25.14
N TYR A 280 8.16 9.58 24.42
CA TYR A 280 8.65 8.36 25.06
C TYR A 280 9.77 8.69 26.06
N LYS A 281 9.80 7.92 27.16
CA LYS A 281 10.73 8.17 28.28
C LYS A 281 12.19 8.07 27.85
N GLU A 282 12.49 7.20 26.90
CA GLU A 282 13.82 6.87 26.42
C GLU A 282 13.81 6.81 24.89
N HIS A 283 14.98 6.96 24.27
CA HIS A 283 15.14 6.86 22.82
C HIS A 283 16.35 5.97 22.50
N ASP A 284 16.21 5.11 21.49
CA ASP A 284 17.30 4.29 20.94
C ASP A 284 17.51 4.63 19.46
N TYR A 285 18.23 5.72 19.22
CA TYR A 285 18.52 6.18 17.86
C TYR A 285 19.46 5.21 17.12
N LYS A 286 20.29 4.46 17.83
CA LYS A 286 21.16 3.43 17.22
C LYS A 286 20.33 2.28 16.65
N LEU A 287 19.28 1.86 17.34
CA LEU A 287 18.31 0.91 16.79
C LEU A 287 17.61 1.46 15.55
N ALA A 288 17.15 2.72 15.59
CA ALA A 288 16.54 3.36 14.43
C ALA A 288 17.50 3.43 13.22
N ILE A 289 18.78 3.71 13.44
CA ILE A 289 19.82 3.68 12.41
C ILE A 289 19.94 2.28 11.81
N GLY A 290 20.08 1.25 12.65
CA GLY A 290 20.25 -0.14 12.21
C GLY A 290 19.06 -0.66 11.40
N ILE A 291 17.83 -0.37 11.84
CA ILE A 291 16.62 -0.75 11.10
C ILE A 291 16.52 0.06 9.79
N SER A 292 16.93 1.33 9.77
CA SER A 292 16.97 2.13 8.54
C SER A 292 17.95 1.55 7.51
N ASP A 293 19.13 1.12 7.95
CA ASP A 293 20.12 0.44 7.09
C ASP A 293 19.57 -0.86 6.51
N GLN A 294 18.78 -1.59 7.28
CA GLN A 294 18.12 -2.80 6.82
C GLN A 294 17.01 -2.50 5.82
N LEU A 295 16.16 -1.50 6.10
CA LEU A 295 15.10 -1.05 5.19
C LEU A 295 15.66 -0.66 3.82
N ALA A 296 16.78 0.09 3.79
CA ALA A 296 17.44 0.49 2.53
C ALA A 296 17.88 -0.72 1.68
N LYS A 297 18.22 -1.85 2.31
CA LYS A 297 18.63 -3.09 1.60
C LYS A 297 17.45 -3.86 1.06
N VAL A 298 16.34 -3.92 1.81
CA VAL A 298 15.12 -4.65 1.46
C VAL A 298 14.38 -3.95 0.33
N GLU A 299 14.27 -2.62 0.40
CA GLU A 299 13.38 -1.84 -0.48
C GLU A 299 14.19 -0.79 -1.27
N LYS A 300 15.02 -1.26 -2.20
CA LYS A 300 15.99 -0.42 -2.94
C LYS A 300 15.33 0.77 -3.64
N GLN A 301 14.11 0.62 -4.15
CA GLN A 301 13.39 1.70 -4.84
C GLN A 301 12.97 2.85 -3.91
N TYR A 302 12.85 2.60 -2.60
CA TYR A 302 12.51 3.60 -1.58
C TYR A 302 13.67 3.85 -0.61
N ALA A 303 14.90 3.49 -1.01
CA ALA A 303 16.09 3.69 -0.18
C ALA A 303 16.28 5.15 0.24
N TYR A 304 15.87 6.12 -0.58
CA TYR A 304 15.91 7.55 -0.23
C TYR A 304 15.16 7.87 1.08
N ILE A 305 14.02 7.22 1.34
CA ILE A 305 13.25 7.37 2.59
C ILE A 305 14.05 6.80 3.76
N ALA A 306 14.62 5.61 3.59
CA ALA A 306 15.42 4.95 4.62
C ALA A 306 16.66 5.77 4.99
N TYR A 307 17.34 6.37 4.02
CA TYR A 307 18.48 7.26 4.26
C TYR A 307 18.08 8.56 4.97
N SER A 308 16.94 9.16 4.64
CA SER A 308 16.48 10.36 5.33
C SER A 308 16.07 10.09 6.79
N LEU A 309 15.44 8.94 7.04
CA LEU A 309 15.15 8.49 8.41
C LEU A 309 16.43 8.17 9.19
N LYS A 310 17.40 7.52 8.54
CA LYS A 310 18.74 7.30 9.12
C LYS A 310 19.41 8.62 9.47
N ALA A 311 19.35 9.63 8.60
CA ALA A 311 19.91 10.94 8.87
C ALA A 311 19.27 11.60 10.08
N GLN A 312 17.94 11.52 10.21
CA GLN A 312 17.23 12.01 11.40
C GLN A 312 17.66 11.30 12.67
N ALA A 313 17.80 9.98 12.63
CA ALA A 313 18.29 9.21 13.76
C ALA A 313 19.72 9.60 14.15
N LEU A 314 20.63 9.71 13.17
CA LEU A 314 22.03 10.13 13.37
C LEU A 314 22.14 11.54 13.96
N PHE A 315 21.32 12.47 13.48
CA PHE A 315 21.30 13.84 13.97
C PHE A 315 20.87 13.88 15.44
N LYS A 316 19.84 13.11 15.79
CA LYS A 316 19.35 12.97 17.18
C LYS A 316 20.33 12.23 18.10
N ASP A 317 21.10 11.27 17.56
CA ASP A 317 22.21 10.60 18.26
C ASP A 317 23.44 11.53 18.46
N GLY A 318 23.41 12.74 17.90
CA GLY A 318 24.49 13.73 17.98
C GLY A 318 25.59 13.55 16.94
N ASN A 319 25.49 12.55 16.05
CA ASN A 319 26.45 12.33 14.97
C ASN A 319 26.08 13.17 13.73
N LYS A 320 26.26 14.48 13.85
CA LYS A 320 25.83 15.45 12.84
C LYS A 320 26.52 15.27 11.48
N ALA A 321 27.82 14.94 11.47
CA ALA A 321 28.56 14.70 10.24
C ALA A 321 28.00 13.51 9.45
N ALA A 322 27.72 12.38 10.13
CA ALA A 322 27.10 11.24 9.49
C ALA A 322 25.64 11.51 9.09
N ALA A 323 24.91 12.34 9.85
CA ALA A 323 23.56 12.76 9.51
C ALA A 323 23.53 13.55 8.19
N ILE A 324 24.45 14.51 8.01
CA ILE A 324 24.61 15.25 6.76
C ILE A 324 24.89 14.29 5.61
N ALA A 325 25.88 13.39 5.75
CA ALA A 325 26.22 12.44 4.71
C ALA A 325 25.05 11.52 4.32
N ALA A 326 24.29 11.02 5.31
CA ALA A 326 23.11 10.20 5.06
C ALA A 326 21.98 11.00 4.36
N GLN A 327 21.80 12.28 4.71
CA GLN A 327 20.78 13.13 4.09
C GLN A 327 21.19 13.55 2.67
N GLU A 328 22.49 13.75 2.40
CA GLU A 328 23.00 13.96 1.03
C GLU A 328 22.73 12.75 0.15
N GLU A 329 22.97 11.54 0.67
CA GLU A 329 22.64 10.30 -0.04
C GLU A 329 21.12 10.20 -0.29
N ALA A 330 20.28 10.56 0.69
CA ALA A 330 18.83 10.60 0.51
C ALA A 330 18.41 11.54 -0.63
N VAL A 331 18.97 12.76 -0.68
CA VAL A 331 18.72 13.74 -1.75
C VAL A 331 19.17 13.22 -3.11
N ASN A 332 20.38 12.64 -3.19
CA ASN A 332 20.93 12.10 -4.43
C ASN A 332 20.06 10.96 -4.97
N LEU A 333 19.68 10.01 -4.12
CA LEU A 333 18.80 8.90 -4.50
C LEU A 333 17.41 9.40 -4.93
N ALA A 334 16.88 10.43 -4.26
CA ALA A 334 15.59 11.02 -4.62
C ALA A 334 15.64 11.72 -5.98
N LYS A 335 16.65 12.55 -6.25
CA LYS A 335 16.85 13.25 -7.53
C LYS A 335 17.01 12.30 -8.71
N ASN A 336 17.73 11.21 -8.50
CA ASN A 336 18.00 10.21 -9.54
C ASN A 336 16.82 9.24 -9.76
N ASN A 337 15.71 9.40 -9.03
CA ASN A 337 14.53 8.58 -9.17
C ASN A 337 13.36 9.39 -9.75
N SER A 338 13.06 9.17 -11.03
CA SER A 338 11.99 9.88 -11.75
C SER A 338 10.57 9.63 -11.19
N LYS A 339 10.41 8.70 -10.24
CA LYS A 339 9.13 8.43 -9.57
C LYS A 339 8.94 9.30 -8.32
N VAL A 340 9.99 9.96 -7.82
CA VAL A 340 9.93 10.80 -6.62
C VAL A 340 9.39 12.18 -6.99
N PRO A 341 8.34 12.68 -6.31
CA PRO A 341 7.83 14.03 -6.55
C PRO A 341 8.89 15.11 -6.28
N PRO A 342 8.96 16.19 -7.08
CA PRO A 342 9.88 17.30 -6.84
C PRO A 342 9.78 17.87 -5.42
N GLN A 343 8.58 17.95 -4.86
CA GLN A 343 8.34 18.43 -3.50
C GLN A 343 9.08 17.59 -2.44
N THR A 344 9.15 16.27 -2.64
CA THR A 344 9.89 15.40 -1.72
C THR A 344 11.39 15.65 -1.79
N VAL A 345 11.92 15.97 -2.98
CA VAL A 345 13.33 16.36 -3.13
C VAL A 345 13.58 17.69 -2.41
N GLU A 346 12.72 18.69 -2.60
CA GLU A 346 12.81 19.99 -1.94
C GLU A 346 12.75 19.85 -0.40
N GLU A 347 11.86 19.02 0.13
CA GLU A 347 11.78 18.71 1.56
C GLU A 347 13.09 18.10 2.09
N PHE A 348 13.71 17.21 1.32
CA PHE A 348 14.96 16.58 1.71
C PHE A 348 16.14 17.55 1.66
N GLU A 349 16.18 18.44 0.67
CA GLU A 349 17.18 19.51 0.57
C GLU A 349 17.04 20.53 1.69
N LYS A 350 15.80 20.88 2.05
CA LYS A 350 15.54 21.75 3.20
C LYS A 350 16.07 21.13 4.49
N LYS A 351 15.76 19.85 4.73
CA LYS A 351 16.24 19.12 5.91
C LYS A 351 17.77 19.00 5.93
N LEU A 352 18.39 18.83 4.76
CA LEU A 352 19.85 18.85 4.61
C LEU A 352 20.43 20.22 5.01
N ALA A 353 19.82 21.31 4.56
CA ALA A 353 20.24 22.66 4.93
C ALA A 353 20.09 22.90 6.44
N GLU A 354 19.01 22.42 7.05
CA GLU A 354 18.80 22.48 8.50
C GLU A 354 19.91 21.73 9.27
N TYR A 355 20.28 20.51 8.83
CA TYR A 355 21.39 19.78 9.45
C TYR A 355 22.74 20.47 9.28
N LYS A 356 23.01 21.07 8.12
CA LYS A 356 24.24 21.85 7.87
C LYS A 356 24.31 23.10 8.74
N ALA A 357 23.20 23.82 8.91
CA ALA A 357 23.15 25.02 9.73
C ALA A 357 23.29 24.74 11.23
N ALA A 358 22.85 23.56 11.67
CA ALA A 358 22.91 23.15 13.07
C ALA A 358 24.18 22.37 13.44
N SER A 359 25.10 22.14 12.49
CA SER A 359 26.38 21.43 12.69
C SER A 359 27.51 22.40 12.99
#